data_AF-A0A4R5GAV3-F1
#
_entry.id   AF-A0A4R5GAV3-F1
#
_cell.length_a   1.000
_cell.length_b   1.000
_cell.length_c   1.000
_cell.angle_alpha   90.00
_cell.angle_beta   90.00
_cell.angle_gamma   90.00
#
_symmetry.space_group_name_H-M   'P 1'
#
loop_
_entity.id
_entity.type
_entity.pdbx_description
1 polymer ?
#
loop_
_entity_poly.entity_id
_entity_poly.type
_entity_poly.pdbx_seq_one_letter_code
_entity_poly.pdbx_strand_id
1 'polypeptide(L)'
;MPYLCEKENLMRKSLMIASTLALSIGAASAQTTPTTPATPAVTTTAASQVTTFSDVPAGHWAKDAVDVITQRGLIQGFPDGTFRGNENLTRYQAALIFYRLLQTGALSNSNLSQTDLATITRGMQEVSTELAAISSRVTDLEKLTADQQARISALEDRINALGNASTSASPDLTALTARIDALEAAVRNIPAGPQGPAGPAADTSALEARIAALEQKVNAAPATTTTTMTTGTVTTEPAPTTVVIGETPAATPTRGNLYAGVSVSATSGTCYIPNANGKQVNFCTSFGGMVGSSQIIGPFGARVAAEYKPANNAISADANATYNLNTGSSFQPYVGVGLGLTSSTSRSNTSTNTTDTYVNALVGVDYQVTDSIAAFAEGNARYYLSNKGTGALTNSSTVTDKGFVPAIKAGLKFYF
;
A
#
# COMPACT_ATOMS: atom_id res chain seq x y z
N MET A 1 29.59 -63.46 -1.20
CA MET A 1 28.38 -62.78 -0.68
C MET A 1 28.70 -61.29 -0.62
N PRO A 2 28.39 -60.53 -1.69
CA PRO A 2 28.59 -59.09 -1.80
C PRO A 2 27.40 -58.32 -1.16
N TYR A 3 27.38 -56.99 -1.31
CA TYR A 3 26.35 -56.01 -0.89
C TYR A 3 26.65 -55.17 0.36
N LEU A 4 27.82 -54.51 0.37
CA LEU A 4 28.03 -53.25 1.10
C LEU A 4 28.84 -52.26 0.25
N CYS A 5 28.41 -51.98 -0.98
CA CYS A 5 29.03 -50.95 -1.82
C CYS A 5 28.05 -50.42 -2.87
N GLU A 6 26.90 -49.87 -2.47
CA GLU A 6 26.01 -49.17 -3.40
C GLU A 6 25.16 -48.10 -2.70
N LYS A 7 25.82 -47.07 -2.16
CA LYS A 7 25.20 -45.74 -1.92
C LYS A 7 26.16 -44.57 -1.71
N GLU A 8 27.44 -44.72 -2.06
CA GLU A 8 28.44 -43.63 -2.04
C GLU A 8 28.92 -43.22 -3.45
N ASN A 9 28.03 -43.17 -4.45
CA ASN A 9 28.47 -42.84 -5.82
C ASN A 9 27.51 -41.98 -6.64
N LEU A 10 26.94 -40.91 -6.06
CA LEU A 10 26.18 -39.94 -6.88
C LEU A 10 26.33 -38.46 -6.51
N MET A 11 27.35 -38.08 -5.72
CA MET A 11 27.56 -36.65 -5.40
C MET A 11 29.04 -36.25 -5.36
N ARG A 12 29.83 -36.74 -6.31
CA ARG A 12 31.19 -36.26 -6.60
C ARG A 12 31.48 -36.27 -8.10
N LYS A 13 30.92 -35.28 -8.80
CA LYS A 13 31.30 -34.75 -10.13
C LYS A 13 30.26 -33.67 -10.42
N SER A 14 30.55 -32.38 -10.27
CA SER A 14 31.20 -31.60 -11.34
C SER A 14 31.58 -30.23 -10.79
N LEU A 15 32.88 -29.92 -10.76
CA LEU A 15 33.40 -28.56 -10.59
C LEU A 15 34.62 -28.40 -11.50
N MET A 16 34.65 -27.26 -12.19
CA MET A 16 35.74 -26.67 -12.99
C MET A 16 36.06 -27.27 -14.37
N ILE A 17 35.72 -26.52 -15.43
CA ILE A 17 36.69 -26.17 -16.49
C ILE A 17 36.50 -24.67 -16.82
N ALA A 18 37.62 -23.94 -16.78
CA ALA A 18 37.74 -22.54 -17.11
C ALA A 18 38.15 -22.34 -18.58
N SER A 19 37.93 -21.12 -19.07
CA SER A 19 38.77 -20.37 -20.03
C SER A 19 38.45 -20.46 -21.54
N THR A 20 38.22 -19.25 -22.09
CA THR A 20 38.66 -18.67 -23.38
C THR A 20 38.09 -19.17 -24.72
N LEU A 21 37.36 -18.30 -25.44
CA LEU A 21 37.50 -17.95 -26.88
C LEU A 21 36.41 -16.90 -27.24
N ALA A 22 36.75 -15.63 -27.45
CA ALA A 22 37.14 -14.98 -28.72
C ALA A 22 35.98 -14.36 -29.50
N LEU A 23 36.09 -13.04 -29.70
CA LEU A 23 35.39 -12.22 -30.69
C LEU A 23 35.60 -12.78 -32.12
N SER A 24 34.55 -12.79 -32.93
CA SER A 24 34.69 -12.59 -34.38
C SER A 24 33.41 -12.07 -35.03
N ILE A 25 33.64 -11.09 -35.89
CA ILE A 25 32.75 -10.21 -36.65
C ILE A 25 32.23 -10.90 -37.93
N GLY A 26 31.09 -10.44 -38.45
CA GLY A 26 30.65 -10.61 -39.85
C GLY A 26 29.14 -10.32 -39.99
N ALA A 27 28.66 -9.13 -40.38
CA ALA A 27 28.72 -8.44 -41.68
C ALA A 27 27.72 -8.99 -42.74
N ALA A 28 26.62 -8.24 -42.97
CA ALA A 28 25.89 -8.08 -44.24
C ALA A 28 24.77 -7.03 -44.00
N SER A 29 24.98 -5.74 -44.26
CA SER A 29 24.87 -5.01 -45.54
C SER A 29 23.44 -4.84 -46.07
N ALA A 30 22.83 -3.68 -45.81
CA ALA A 30 22.07 -2.91 -46.81
C ALA A 30 22.01 -1.44 -46.38
N GLN A 31 22.45 -0.58 -47.28
CA GLN A 31 22.83 0.81 -47.09
C GLN A 31 21.88 1.71 -47.89
N THR A 32 21.25 2.68 -47.25
CA THR A 32 20.77 3.93 -47.89
C THR A 32 20.99 5.10 -46.91
N THR A 33 21.89 6.00 -47.31
CA THR A 33 22.10 7.39 -46.82
C THR A 33 21.66 8.37 -47.92
N PRO A 34 21.56 9.71 -47.74
CA PRO A 34 21.94 10.57 -46.60
C PRO A 34 20.78 11.51 -46.13
N THR A 35 20.78 12.14 -44.94
CA THR A 35 21.51 13.40 -44.63
C THR A 35 21.63 13.65 -43.11
N THR A 36 22.84 14.05 -42.70
CA THR A 36 23.28 14.44 -41.35
C THR A 36 22.83 15.87 -40.98
N PRO A 37 22.78 16.26 -39.69
CA PRO A 37 23.97 16.89 -39.10
C PRO A 37 24.37 16.42 -37.67
N ALA A 38 25.68 16.20 -37.54
CA ALA A 38 26.57 16.36 -36.38
C ALA A 38 26.21 15.72 -35.02
N THR A 39 26.86 14.58 -34.76
CA THR A 39 27.35 14.20 -33.42
C THR A 39 28.59 15.04 -33.08
N PRO A 40 28.71 15.64 -31.88
CA PRO A 40 30.01 15.93 -31.31
C PRO A 40 30.58 14.65 -30.69
N ALA A 41 31.73 14.22 -31.18
CA ALA A 41 32.54 13.17 -30.60
C ALA A 41 32.86 13.47 -29.13
N VAL A 42 32.55 12.54 -28.23
CA VAL A 42 33.11 12.54 -26.88
C VAL A 42 34.58 12.11 -27.00
N THR A 43 35.43 13.10 -27.23
CA THR A 43 36.87 12.97 -27.08
C THR A 43 37.15 12.85 -25.59
N THR A 44 37.65 11.70 -25.17
CA THR A 44 38.24 11.48 -23.85
C THR A 44 39.37 12.49 -23.64
N THR A 45 39.09 13.56 -22.90
CA THR A 45 40.10 14.42 -22.28
C THR A 45 39.82 14.42 -20.79
N ALA A 46 40.70 13.78 -20.02
CA ALA A 46 40.74 13.91 -18.57
C ALA A 46 41.08 15.37 -18.23
N ALA A 47 40.07 16.19 -18.02
CA ALA A 47 40.20 17.47 -17.35
C ALA A 47 39.74 17.29 -15.90
N SER A 48 40.66 17.46 -14.95
CA SER A 48 40.32 17.60 -13.52
C SER A 48 39.45 18.84 -13.35
N GLN A 49 38.12 18.66 -13.45
CA GLN A 49 37.16 19.68 -13.06
C GLN A 49 37.21 19.78 -11.53
N VAL A 50 37.75 20.88 -11.02
CA VAL A 50 37.57 21.26 -9.63
C VAL A 50 36.09 21.61 -9.47
N THR A 51 35.29 20.64 -9.03
CA THR A 51 33.88 20.90 -8.71
C THR A 51 33.84 21.83 -7.51
N THR A 52 33.47 23.08 -7.73
CA THR A 52 33.26 24.06 -6.66
C THR A 52 31.84 23.91 -6.14
N PHE A 53 31.69 23.55 -4.86
CA PHE A 53 30.39 23.44 -4.21
C PHE A 53 29.92 24.80 -3.67
N SER A 54 28.65 25.12 -3.87
CA SER A 54 28.07 26.41 -3.45
C SER A 54 28.06 26.61 -1.93
N ASP A 55 28.02 25.51 -1.17
CA ASP A 55 28.03 25.45 0.29
C ASP A 55 29.43 25.23 0.90
N VAL A 56 30.48 25.13 0.06
CA VAL A 56 31.88 25.05 0.51
C VAL A 56 32.70 26.18 -0.15
N PRO A 57 32.50 27.44 0.28
CA PRO A 57 33.17 28.59 -0.32
C PRO A 57 34.69 28.61 -0.07
N ALA A 58 35.41 29.44 -0.83
CA ALA A 58 36.83 29.69 -0.62
C ALA A 58 37.07 30.25 0.79
N GLY A 59 37.80 29.52 1.63
CA GLY A 59 38.03 29.85 3.05
C GLY A 59 37.24 28.97 4.04
N HIS A 60 36.36 28.09 3.59
CA HIS A 60 35.73 27.09 4.46
C HIS A 60 36.77 26.10 4.99
N TRP A 61 36.74 25.77 6.28
CA TRP A 61 37.73 24.91 6.94
C TRP A 61 37.87 23.53 6.28
N ALA A 62 36.78 23.02 5.68
CA ALA A 62 36.76 21.72 5.00
C ALA A 62 37.14 21.78 3.51
N LYS A 63 37.39 22.98 2.94
CA LYS A 63 37.58 23.18 1.49
C LYS A 63 38.66 22.27 0.92
N ASP A 64 39.83 22.27 1.55
CA ASP A 64 40.97 21.48 1.08
C ASP A 64 40.68 19.97 1.12
N ALA A 65 40.01 19.51 2.18
CA ALA A 65 39.63 18.10 2.32
C ALA A 65 38.58 17.68 1.27
N VAL A 66 37.58 18.53 1.04
CA VAL A 66 36.52 18.34 0.05
C VAL A 66 37.10 18.30 -1.36
N ASP A 67 38.02 19.21 -1.67
CA ASP A 67 38.70 19.23 -2.97
C ASP A 67 39.47 17.93 -3.22
N VAL A 68 40.20 17.42 -2.23
CA VAL A 68 40.97 16.18 -2.36
C VAL A 68 40.08 14.97 -2.62
N ILE A 69 38.99 14.81 -1.87
CA ILE A 69 38.09 13.65 -2.04
C ILE A 69 37.28 13.73 -3.33
N THR A 70 36.97 14.93 -3.81
CA THR A 70 36.27 15.14 -5.08
C THR A 70 37.21 14.98 -6.28
N GLN A 71 38.45 15.46 -6.20
CA GLN A 71 39.48 15.19 -7.21
C GLN A 71 39.78 13.70 -7.35
N ARG A 72 39.69 12.94 -6.25
CA ARG A 72 39.83 11.47 -6.25
C ARG A 72 38.57 10.74 -6.72
N GLY A 73 37.52 11.47 -7.09
CA GLY A 73 36.26 10.90 -7.59
C GLY A 73 35.44 10.14 -6.55
N LEU A 74 35.78 10.24 -5.26
CA LEU A 74 35.08 9.53 -4.19
C LEU A 74 33.69 10.13 -3.93
N ILE A 75 33.61 11.46 -3.93
CA ILE A 75 32.36 12.22 -3.76
C ILE A 75 32.22 13.22 -4.90
N GLN A 76 31.03 13.27 -5.51
CA GLN A 76 30.72 14.16 -6.64
C GLN A 76 29.77 15.31 -6.27
N GLY A 77 29.21 15.28 -5.04
CA GLY A 77 28.17 16.20 -4.59
C GLY A 77 26.79 15.89 -5.14
N PHE A 78 25.88 16.84 -5.01
CA PHE A 78 24.48 16.73 -5.41
C PHE A 78 24.21 17.46 -6.74
N PRO A 79 23.12 17.12 -7.46
CA PRO A 79 22.78 17.75 -8.76
C PRO A 79 22.55 19.26 -8.69
N ASP A 80 22.26 19.79 -7.50
CA ASP A 80 22.10 21.23 -7.22
C ASP A 80 23.44 21.96 -7.01
N GLY A 81 24.57 21.27 -7.12
CA GLY A 81 25.91 21.83 -6.94
C GLY A 81 26.35 21.96 -5.49
N THR A 82 25.69 21.30 -4.55
CA THR A 82 26.05 21.31 -3.11
C THR A 82 26.85 20.07 -2.68
N PHE A 83 27.64 20.18 -1.61
CA PHE A 83 28.35 19.08 -0.95
C PHE A 83 27.56 18.48 0.22
N ARG A 84 26.82 19.33 0.95
CA ARG A 84 26.00 19.04 2.13
C ARG A 84 26.76 18.41 3.29
N GLY A 85 27.93 18.97 3.62
CA GLY A 85 28.84 18.40 4.63
C GLY A 85 28.31 18.36 6.07
N ASN A 86 27.25 19.12 6.38
CA ASN A 86 26.60 19.12 7.70
C ASN A 86 25.45 18.10 7.82
N GLU A 87 25.07 17.44 6.72
CA GLU A 87 24.02 16.42 6.74
C GLU A 87 24.58 15.05 7.13
N ASN A 88 23.73 14.23 7.77
CA ASN A 88 24.10 12.85 8.08
C ASN A 88 24.26 12.03 6.79
N LEU A 89 25.38 11.31 6.70
CA LEU A 89 25.63 10.39 5.60
C LEU A 89 24.70 9.17 5.70
N THR A 90 23.94 8.90 4.64
CA THR A 90 23.14 7.67 4.57
C THR A 90 24.04 6.45 4.38
N ARG A 91 23.56 5.27 4.80
CA ARG A 91 24.28 3.99 4.61
C ARG A 91 24.66 3.75 3.14
N TYR A 92 23.81 4.15 2.20
CA TYR A 92 24.05 4.02 0.76
C TYR A 92 25.15 4.94 0.26
N GLN A 93 25.14 6.21 0.67
CA GLN A 93 26.19 7.16 0.30
C GLN A 93 27.55 6.73 0.87
N ALA A 94 27.58 6.23 2.11
CA ALA A 94 28.79 5.68 2.72
C ALA A 94 29.33 4.47 1.93
N ALA A 95 28.47 3.51 1.58
CA ALA A 95 28.88 2.33 0.83
C ALA A 95 29.44 2.68 -0.56
N LEU A 96 28.86 3.67 -1.24
CA LEU A 96 29.34 4.14 -2.53
C LEU A 96 30.74 4.77 -2.44
N ILE A 97 31.01 5.53 -1.37
CA ILE A 97 32.33 6.10 -1.10
C ILE A 97 33.36 4.98 -0.90
N PHE A 98 33.04 3.97 -0.08
CA PHE A 98 33.92 2.84 0.15
C PHE A 98 34.18 2.02 -1.11
N TYR A 99 33.15 1.80 -1.92
CA TYR A 99 33.26 1.10 -3.21
C TYR A 99 34.24 1.81 -4.15
N ARG A 100 34.07 3.13 -4.33
CA ARG A 100 34.96 3.95 -5.16
C ARG A 100 36.38 3.95 -4.61
N LEU A 101 36.55 4.09 -3.30
CA LEU A 101 37.85 4.05 -2.65
C LEU A 101 38.58 2.73 -2.91
N LEU A 102 37.87 1.60 -2.82
CA LEU A 102 38.47 0.29 -3.08
C LEU A 102 38.85 0.12 -4.56
N GLN A 103 38.04 0.64 -5.49
CA GLN A 103 38.37 0.64 -6.93
C GLN A 103 39.63 1.45 -7.25
N THR A 104 39.95 2.49 -6.47
CA THR A 104 41.20 3.27 -6.68
C THR A 104 42.46 2.48 -6.33
N GLY A 105 42.34 1.30 -5.70
CA GLY A 105 43.48 0.50 -5.24
C GLY A 105 44.25 1.14 -4.07
N ALA A 106 43.78 2.28 -3.54
CA ALA A 106 44.42 3.00 -2.43
C ALA A 106 44.53 2.15 -1.15
N LEU A 107 43.61 1.19 -0.98
CA LEU A 107 43.59 0.26 0.16
C LEU A 107 44.50 -0.97 -0.04
N SER A 108 45.04 -1.19 -1.25
CA SER A 108 45.97 -2.30 -1.53
C SER A 108 47.36 -2.09 -0.93
N ASN A 109 47.72 -0.85 -0.58
CA ASN A 109 49.01 -0.50 0.05
C ASN A 109 48.93 -0.34 1.57
N SER A 110 47.73 -0.47 2.15
CA SER A 110 47.56 -0.50 3.61
C SER A 110 47.81 -1.90 4.14
N ASN A 111 48.44 -2.01 5.32
CA ASN A 111 48.71 -3.25 6.07
C ASN A 111 47.42 -3.96 6.55
N LEU A 112 46.35 -3.95 5.75
CA LEU A 112 45.09 -4.63 6.04
C LEU A 112 45.33 -6.13 5.95
N SER A 113 44.87 -6.87 6.96
CA SER A 113 44.98 -8.32 6.93
C SER A 113 44.12 -8.88 5.79
N GLN A 114 44.50 -10.04 5.25
CA GLN A 114 43.73 -10.74 4.22
C GLN A 114 42.26 -10.99 4.67
N THR A 115 42.04 -11.11 5.97
CA THR A 115 40.71 -11.29 6.58
C THR A 115 39.86 -10.02 6.51
N ASP A 116 40.46 -8.85 6.70
CA ASP A 116 39.76 -7.56 6.64
C ASP A 116 39.34 -7.25 5.21
N LEU A 117 40.24 -7.50 4.25
CA LEU A 117 39.94 -7.34 2.82
C LEU A 117 38.81 -8.28 2.37
N ALA A 118 38.80 -9.52 2.86
CA ALA A 118 37.72 -10.48 2.58
C ALA A 118 36.38 -10.04 3.19
N THR A 119 36.40 -9.42 4.38
CA THR A 119 35.18 -8.92 5.05
C THR A 119 34.61 -7.71 4.32
N ILE A 120 35.46 -6.78 3.89
CA ILE A 120 35.06 -5.64 3.06
C ILE A 120 34.46 -6.11 1.74
N THR A 121 35.09 -7.09 1.09
CA THR A 121 34.60 -7.66 -0.18
C THR A 121 33.22 -8.29 -0.02
N ARG A 122 32.97 -9.01 1.08
CA ARG A 122 31.66 -9.61 1.38
C ARG A 122 30.58 -8.55 1.62
N GLY A 123 30.90 -7.50 2.39
CA GLY A 123 29.97 -6.40 2.63
C GLY A 123 29.58 -5.65 1.34
N MET A 124 30.52 -5.50 0.40
CA MET A 124 30.20 -4.91 -0.91
C MET A 124 29.33 -5.82 -1.78
N GLN A 125 29.53 -7.13 -1.73
CA GLN A 125 28.66 -8.08 -2.45
C GLN A 125 27.21 -7.98 -1.94
N GLU A 126 27.03 -7.85 -0.64
CA GLU A 126 25.72 -7.63 -0.01
C GLU A 126 25.08 -6.32 -0.49
N VAL A 127 25.80 -5.19 -0.43
CA VAL A 127 25.30 -3.90 -0.92
C VAL A 127 25.01 -3.91 -2.42
N SER A 128 25.81 -4.60 -3.23
CA SER A 128 25.56 -4.73 -4.67
C SER A 128 24.28 -5.51 -4.96
N THR A 129 23.97 -6.51 -4.14
CA THR A 129 22.75 -7.31 -4.24
C THR A 129 21.54 -6.45 -3.85
N GLU A 130 21.67 -5.64 -2.79
CA GLU A 130 20.63 -4.69 -2.40
C GLU A 130 20.39 -3.62 -3.48
N LEU A 131 21.45 -3.13 -4.14
CA LEU A 131 21.30 -2.14 -5.20
C LEU A 131 20.61 -2.73 -6.45
N ALA A 132 20.89 -3.98 -6.80
CA ALA A 132 20.18 -4.69 -7.85
C ALA A 132 18.69 -4.88 -7.51
N ALA A 133 18.39 -5.20 -6.24
CA ALA A 133 17.01 -5.30 -5.75
C ALA A 133 16.30 -3.94 -5.76
N ILE A 134 16.98 -2.85 -5.42
CA ILE A 134 16.43 -1.48 -5.52
C ILE A 134 16.15 -1.12 -6.98
N SER A 135 17.06 -1.42 -7.91
CA SER A 135 16.84 -1.19 -9.34
C SER A 135 15.61 -1.94 -9.85
N SER A 136 15.43 -3.21 -9.45
CA SER A 136 14.23 -3.98 -9.78
C SER A 136 12.96 -3.32 -9.25
N ARG A 137 12.98 -2.84 -8.01
CA ARG A 137 11.83 -2.15 -7.40
C ARG A 137 11.49 -0.84 -8.11
N VAL A 138 12.49 -0.11 -8.61
CA VAL A 138 12.25 1.11 -9.40
C VAL A 138 11.57 0.75 -10.72
N THR A 139 12.02 -0.30 -11.43
CA THR A 139 11.34 -0.78 -12.64
C THR A 139 9.90 -1.22 -12.37
N ASP A 140 9.65 -1.90 -11.24
CA ASP A 140 8.29 -2.29 -10.86
C ASP A 140 7.39 -1.09 -10.54
N LEU A 141 7.95 -0.03 -9.92
CA LEU A 141 7.24 1.21 -9.67
C LEU A 141 6.91 1.95 -10.97
N GLU A 142 7.86 2.03 -11.91
CA GLU A 142 7.61 2.61 -13.24
C GLU A 142 6.46 1.87 -13.95
N LYS A 143 6.46 0.53 -13.89
CA LYS A 143 5.38 -0.28 -14.46
C LYS A 143 4.04 -0.03 -13.76
N LEU A 144 4.03 0.11 -12.43
CA LEU A 144 2.82 0.42 -11.67
C LEU A 144 2.25 1.79 -12.05
N THR A 145 3.10 2.80 -12.23
CA THR A 145 2.65 4.13 -12.66
C THR A 145 2.04 4.09 -14.07
N ALA A 146 2.61 3.31 -14.99
CA ALA A 146 2.06 3.11 -16.33
C ALA A 146 0.69 2.41 -16.30
N ASP A 147 0.51 1.40 -15.43
CA ASP A 147 -0.78 0.72 -15.23
C ASP A 147 -1.84 1.66 -14.64
N GLN A 148 -1.47 2.46 -13.64
CA GLN A 148 -2.37 3.46 -13.05
C GLN A 148 -2.85 4.47 -14.11
N GLN A 149 -1.96 4.95 -14.98
CA GLN A 149 -2.33 5.85 -16.06
C GLN A 149 -3.31 5.21 -17.04
N ALA A 150 -3.07 3.95 -17.44
CA ALA A 150 -3.96 3.21 -18.33
C ALA A 150 -5.36 3.01 -17.71
N ARG A 151 -5.43 2.74 -16.41
CA ARG A 151 -6.70 2.59 -15.68
C ARG A 151 -7.47 3.91 -15.62
N ILE A 152 -6.79 5.03 -15.40
CA ILE A 152 -7.42 6.36 -15.39
C ILE A 152 -8.07 6.65 -16.74
N SER A 153 -7.34 6.46 -17.85
CA SER A 153 -7.90 6.68 -19.19
C SER A 153 -9.11 5.77 -19.48
N ALA A 154 -9.07 4.50 -19.06
CA ALA A 154 -10.21 3.60 -19.20
C ALA A 154 -11.44 4.03 -18.37
N LEU A 155 -11.23 4.67 -17.21
CA LEU A 155 -12.31 5.26 -16.43
C LEU A 155 -12.89 6.49 -17.12
N GLU A 156 -12.05 7.37 -17.68
CA GLU A 156 -12.48 8.55 -18.44
C GLU A 156 -13.36 8.16 -19.63
N ASP A 157 -12.95 7.16 -20.41
CA ASP A 157 -13.73 6.64 -21.54
C ASP A 157 -15.11 6.11 -21.10
N ARG A 158 -15.14 5.40 -19.96
CA ARG A 158 -16.37 4.84 -19.42
C ARG A 158 -17.30 5.92 -18.86
N ILE A 159 -16.76 6.98 -18.26
CA ILE A 159 -17.54 8.15 -17.84
C ILE A 159 -18.16 8.84 -19.05
N ASN A 160 -17.39 9.05 -20.13
CA ASN A 160 -17.89 9.66 -21.36
C ASN A 160 -18.99 8.81 -22.01
N ALA A 161 -18.83 7.48 -22.02
CA ALA A 161 -19.85 6.56 -22.53
C ALA A 161 -21.16 6.64 -21.71
N LEU A 162 -21.07 6.73 -20.38
CA LEU A 162 -22.24 6.90 -19.51
C LEU A 162 -22.91 8.27 -19.68
N GLY A 163 -22.13 9.34 -19.86
CA GLY A 163 -22.66 10.67 -20.18
C GLY A 163 -23.47 10.66 -21.49
N ASN A 164 -22.91 10.04 -22.53
CA ASN A 164 -23.57 9.91 -23.83
C ASN A 164 -24.85 9.04 -23.76
N ALA A 165 -24.82 7.94 -22.99
CA ALA A 165 -26.01 7.12 -22.75
C ALA A 165 -27.13 7.90 -22.01
N SER A 166 -26.76 8.74 -21.03
CA SER A 166 -27.72 9.57 -20.28
C SER A 166 -28.38 10.65 -21.16
N THR A 167 -27.60 11.28 -22.06
CA THR A 167 -28.17 12.26 -23.02
C THR A 167 -29.11 11.60 -24.04
N SER A 168 -28.85 10.35 -24.42
CA SER A 168 -29.66 9.59 -25.38
C SER A 168 -31.00 9.09 -24.80
N ALA A 169 -31.10 8.94 -23.47
CA ALA A 169 -32.35 8.58 -22.79
C ALA A 169 -33.32 9.77 -22.61
N SER A 170 -32.81 11.01 -22.69
CA SER A 170 -33.59 12.25 -22.55
C SER A 170 -34.68 12.42 -23.64
N PRO A 171 -34.42 12.23 -24.95
CA PRO A 171 -35.45 12.35 -25.99
C PRO A 171 -36.53 11.25 -25.90
N ASP A 172 -36.18 10.06 -25.43
CA ASP A 172 -37.11 8.94 -25.29
C ASP A 172 -38.11 9.17 -24.14
N LEU A 173 -37.64 9.81 -23.06
CA LEU A 173 -38.51 10.24 -21.95
C LEU A 173 -39.49 11.35 -22.39
N THR A 174 -39.02 12.32 -23.17
CA THR A 174 -39.90 13.37 -23.74
C THR A 174 -40.92 12.79 -24.71
N ALA A 175 -40.52 11.83 -25.55
CA ALA A 175 -41.42 11.15 -26.48
C ALA A 175 -42.47 10.30 -25.74
N LEU A 176 -42.09 9.65 -24.63
CA LEU A 176 -43.01 8.87 -23.81
C LEU A 176 -44.03 9.77 -23.10
N THR A 177 -43.60 10.90 -22.53
CA THR A 177 -44.50 11.91 -21.94
C THR A 177 -45.50 12.41 -22.98
N ALA A 178 -45.04 12.78 -24.18
CA ALA A 178 -45.94 13.23 -25.25
C ALA A 178 -46.95 12.14 -25.68
N ARG A 179 -46.57 10.86 -25.66
CA ARG A 179 -47.49 9.75 -25.94
C ARG A 179 -48.51 9.53 -24.83
N ILE A 180 -48.12 9.72 -23.58
CA ILE A 180 -49.03 9.65 -22.43
C ILE A 180 -50.07 10.78 -22.53
N ASP A 181 -49.64 12.02 -22.78
CA ASP A 181 -50.54 13.17 -22.94
C ASP A 181 -51.54 12.96 -24.09
N ALA A 182 -51.07 12.40 -25.21
CA ALA A 182 -51.92 12.07 -26.34
C ALA A 182 -52.94 10.94 -26.03
N LEU A 183 -52.53 9.93 -25.26
CA LEU A 183 -53.40 8.86 -24.79
C LEU A 183 -54.46 9.38 -23.81
N GLU A 184 -54.08 10.25 -22.87
CA GLU A 184 -55.02 10.89 -21.95
C GLU A 184 -56.05 11.75 -22.69
N ALA A 185 -55.62 12.52 -23.69
CA ALA A 185 -56.51 13.30 -24.54
C ALA A 185 -57.45 12.40 -25.37
N ALA A 186 -56.96 11.27 -25.89
CA ALA A 186 -57.76 10.32 -26.64
C ALA A 186 -58.83 9.65 -25.75
N VAL A 187 -58.47 9.27 -24.52
CA VAL A 187 -59.40 8.69 -23.54
C VAL A 187 -60.51 9.67 -23.16
N ARG A 188 -60.19 10.96 -23.00
CA ARG A 188 -61.20 12.00 -22.71
C ARG A 188 -62.20 12.22 -23.84
N ASN A 189 -61.83 11.92 -25.08
CA ASN A 189 -62.66 12.13 -26.26
C ASN A 189 -63.38 10.87 -26.74
N ILE A 190 -63.38 9.77 -25.98
CA ILE A 190 -64.19 8.59 -26.31
C ILE A 190 -65.67 8.97 -26.18
N PRO A 191 -66.47 8.90 -27.28
CA PRO A 191 -67.90 9.19 -27.21
C PRO A 191 -68.58 8.25 -26.23
N ALA A 192 -69.47 8.77 -25.38
CA ALA A 192 -70.28 7.93 -24.51
C ALA A 192 -71.04 6.90 -25.34
N GLY A 193 -70.84 5.61 -25.05
CA GLY A 193 -71.59 4.53 -25.69
C GLY A 193 -73.10 4.64 -25.42
N PRO A 194 -73.94 3.93 -26.19
CA PRO A 194 -75.38 3.93 -25.98
C PRO A 194 -75.70 3.52 -24.53
N GLN A 195 -76.55 4.30 -23.86
CA GLN A 195 -76.95 4.01 -22.47
C GLN A 195 -77.56 2.61 -22.39
N GLY A 196 -76.87 1.70 -21.69
CA GLY A 196 -77.44 0.44 -21.23
C GLY A 196 -78.57 0.68 -20.21
N PRO A 197 -79.43 -0.32 -19.97
CA PRO A 197 -80.56 -0.18 -19.05
C PRO A 197 -80.07 0.25 -17.66
N ALA A 198 -80.81 1.17 -17.04
CA ALA A 198 -80.48 1.75 -15.74
C ALA A 198 -80.25 0.64 -14.70
N GLY A 199 -78.98 0.45 -14.31
CA GLY A 199 -78.63 -0.33 -13.13
C GLY A 199 -79.09 0.39 -11.85
N PRO A 200 -79.23 -0.32 -10.72
CA PRO A 200 -79.62 0.30 -9.46
C PRO A 200 -78.62 1.39 -9.08
N ALA A 201 -79.12 2.52 -8.60
CA ALA A 201 -78.33 3.69 -8.22
C ALA A 201 -77.21 3.26 -7.25
N ALA A 202 -75.96 3.37 -7.70
CA ALA A 202 -74.81 3.16 -6.84
C ALA A 202 -74.75 4.29 -5.82
N ASP A 203 -74.79 3.96 -4.54
CA ASP A 203 -74.50 4.90 -3.46
C ASP A 203 -73.00 5.21 -3.48
N THR A 204 -72.64 6.26 -4.23
CA THR A 204 -71.25 6.73 -4.40
C THR A 204 -70.72 7.52 -3.21
N SER A 205 -71.57 7.86 -2.24
CA SER A 205 -71.19 8.65 -1.06
C SER A 205 -70.13 7.92 -0.21
N ALA A 206 -70.22 6.59 -0.14
CA ALA A 206 -69.25 5.75 0.55
C ALA A 206 -67.91 5.65 -0.20
N LEU A 207 -67.90 5.80 -1.52
CA LEU A 207 -66.68 5.77 -2.34
C LEU A 207 -65.97 7.13 -2.31
N GLU A 208 -66.72 8.23 -2.37
CA GLU A 208 -66.19 9.60 -2.22
C GLU A 208 -65.56 9.82 -0.85
N ALA A 209 -66.20 9.33 0.23
CA ALA A 209 -65.63 9.37 1.57
C ALA A 209 -64.32 8.57 1.70
N ARG A 210 -64.20 7.45 0.98
CA ARG A 210 -62.98 6.62 0.97
C ARG A 210 -61.86 7.26 0.15
N ILE A 211 -62.17 7.97 -0.94
CA ILE A 211 -61.20 8.71 -1.75
C ILE A 211 -60.66 9.90 -0.97
N ALA A 212 -61.52 10.70 -0.33
CA ALA A 212 -61.09 11.83 0.51
C ALA A 212 -60.21 11.38 1.70
N ALA A 213 -60.54 10.23 2.32
CA ALA A 213 -59.73 9.65 3.39
C ALA A 213 -58.37 9.10 2.90
N LEU A 214 -58.28 8.63 1.65
CA LEU A 214 -57.03 8.22 1.03
C LEU A 214 -56.16 9.43 0.65
N GLU A 215 -56.75 10.50 0.14
CA GLU A 215 -56.05 11.75 -0.18
C GLU A 215 -55.46 12.42 1.08
N GLN A 216 -56.19 12.42 2.20
CA GLN A 216 -55.65 12.88 3.47
C GLN A 216 -54.48 12.03 3.97
N LYS A 217 -54.50 10.71 3.77
CA LYS A 217 -53.39 9.81 4.15
C LYS A 217 -52.16 9.99 3.27
N VAL A 218 -52.35 10.29 1.97
CA VAL A 218 -51.25 10.59 1.05
C VAL A 218 -50.61 11.94 1.38
N ASN A 219 -51.40 12.95 1.73
CA ASN A 219 -50.90 14.28 2.07
C ASN A 219 -50.34 14.40 3.50
N ALA A 220 -50.69 13.46 4.40
CA ALA A 220 -50.18 13.40 5.77
C ALA A 220 -48.99 12.43 5.95
N ALA A 221 -48.56 11.73 4.89
CA ALA A 221 -47.37 10.90 4.95
C ALA A 221 -46.12 11.80 5.09
N PRO A 222 -45.35 11.70 6.19
CA PRO A 222 -44.20 12.57 6.39
C PRO A 222 -43.17 12.30 5.30
N ALA A 223 -42.77 13.38 4.61
CA ALA A 223 -41.61 13.37 3.73
C ALA A 223 -40.41 12.83 4.52
N THR A 224 -39.90 11.68 4.09
CA THR A 224 -38.65 11.11 4.59
C THR A 224 -37.57 12.19 4.45
N THR A 225 -36.99 12.56 5.58
CA THR A 225 -35.94 13.56 5.76
C THR A 225 -34.81 13.37 4.75
N THR A 226 -34.89 14.07 3.62
CA THR A 226 -33.73 14.40 2.82
C THR A 226 -33.07 15.56 3.54
N THR A 227 -31.94 15.29 4.19
CA THR A 227 -31.08 16.36 4.72
C THR A 227 -30.46 17.05 3.51
N THR A 228 -31.13 18.07 3.01
CA THR A 228 -30.58 19.03 2.06
C THR A 228 -29.45 19.78 2.77
N MET A 229 -28.21 19.55 2.34
CA MET A 229 -27.13 20.47 2.65
C MET A 229 -27.48 21.83 2.06
N THR A 230 -27.65 22.82 2.93
CA THR A 230 -27.79 24.22 2.57
C THR A 230 -26.48 24.69 1.94
N THR A 231 -26.45 24.77 0.61
CA THR A 231 -25.50 25.63 -0.09
C THR A 231 -25.85 27.07 0.29
N GLY A 232 -24.99 27.71 1.07
CA GLY A 232 -25.13 29.12 1.40
C GLY A 232 -25.08 29.96 0.12
N THR A 233 -26.14 30.72 -0.12
CA THR A 233 -26.18 31.81 -1.08
C THR A 233 -25.25 32.91 -0.58
N VAL A 234 -24.11 33.09 -1.25
CA VAL A 234 -23.29 34.30 -1.11
C VAL A 234 -24.01 35.42 -1.84
N THR A 235 -24.67 36.28 -1.08
CA THR A 235 -25.12 37.59 -1.55
C THR A 235 -23.89 38.41 -1.91
N THR A 236 -23.77 38.76 -3.19
CA THR A 236 -22.77 39.69 -3.69
C THR A 236 -23.20 41.11 -3.32
N GLU A 237 -22.57 41.67 -2.30
CA GLU A 237 -22.58 43.11 -2.01
C GLU A 237 -21.20 43.69 -2.38
N PRO A 238 -21.11 44.67 -3.29
CA PRO A 238 -19.83 45.25 -3.67
C PRO A 238 -19.53 46.53 -2.87
N ALA A 239 -18.47 46.50 -2.05
CA ALA A 239 -17.48 47.59 -1.82
C ALA A 239 -16.63 47.31 -0.56
N PRO A 240 -15.44 47.92 -0.38
CA PRO A 240 -14.40 48.28 -1.32
C PRO A 240 -13.11 47.45 -1.09
N THR A 241 -12.23 47.46 -2.08
CA THR A 241 -10.92 46.81 -2.11
C THR A 241 -10.00 47.28 -0.97
N THR A 242 -9.60 46.36 -0.10
CA THR A 242 -8.32 46.46 0.63
C THR A 242 -7.69 45.07 0.65
N VAL A 243 -6.70 44.87 -0.22
CA VAL A 243 -5.93 43.63 -0.30
C VAL A 243 -4.96 43.60 0.87
N VAL A 244 -5.28 42.82 1.90
CA VAL A 244 -4.31 42.39 2.92
C VAL A 244 -3.73 41.07 2.42
N ILE A 245 -2.45 41.08 2.07
CA ILE A 245 -1.69 39.85 1.77
C ILE A 245 -1.43 39.17 3.11
N GLY A 246 -2.35 38.29 3.51
CA GLY A 246 -2.16 37.35 4.61
C GLY A 246 -1.47 36.10 4.07
N GLU A 247 -0.40 35.68 4.73
CA GLU A 247 0.26 34.38 4.50
C GLU A 247 -0.80 33.28 4.54
N THR A 248 -0.93 32.53 3.44
CA THR A 248 -1.77 31.33 3.41
C THR A 248 -1.16 30.32 4.38
N PRO A 249 -1.87 29.89 5.44
CA PRO A 249 -1.37 28.82 6.29
C PRO A 249 -1.13 27.62 5.39
N ALA A 250 0.08 27.04 5.44
CA ALA A 250 0.38 25.80 4.75
C ALA A 250 -0.76 24.80 5.01
N ALA A 251 -1.39 24.31 3.94
CA ALA A 251 -2.41 23.29 4.07
C ALA A 251 -1.81 22.13 4.85
N THR A 252 -2.40 21.79 6.00
CA THR A 252 -1.99 20.61 6.77
C THR A 252 -2.07 19.41 5.82
N PRO A 253 -0.97 18.68 5.58
CA PRO A 253 -0.99 17.54 4.69
C PRO A 253 -2.02 16.53 5.18
N THR A 254 -3.10 16.36 4.41
CA THR A 254 -4.15 15.40 4.71
C THR A 254 -3.65 14.00 4.33
N ARG A 255 -3.27 13.24 5.36
CA ARG A 255 -2.95 11.81 5.26
C ARG A 255 -4.10 11.06 4.58
N GLY A 256 -3.79 10.21 3.59
CA GLY A 256 -4.77 9.30 2.98
C GLY A 256 -5.46 8.42 4.03
N ASN A 257 -6.70 7.98 3.79
CA ASN A 257 -7.42 7.11 4.73
C ASN A 257 -7.11 5.63 4.49
N LEU A 258 -6.70 5.24 3.29
CA LEU A 258 -6.29 3.87 2.97
C LEU A 258 -4.85 3.63 3.38
N TYR A 259 -4.57 2.41 3.84
CA TYR A 259 -3.21 2.01 4.17
C TYR A 259 -2.94 0.54 3.90
N ALA A 260 -1.67 0.25 3.64
CA ALA A 260 -1.08 -1.07 3.68
C ALA A 260 0.00 -1.09 4.78
N GLY A 261 0.12 -2.17 5.52
CA GLY A 261 1.06 -2.28 6.62
C GLY A 261 1.76 -3.61 6.68
N VAL A 262 2.95 -3.60 7.26
CA VAL A 262 3.76 -4.77 7.57
C VAL A 262 3.99 -4.82 9.07
N SER A 263 4.08 -6.02 9.61
CA SER A 263 4.09 -6.22 11.04
C SER A 263 4.85 -7.45 11.48
N VAL A 264 5.40 -7.35 12.69
CA VAL A 264 5.89 -8.46 13.48
C VAL A 264 5.05 -8.55 14.74
N SER A 265 4.67 -9.76 15.13
CA SER A 265 3.92 -10.02 16.36
C SER A 265 4.62 -11.04 17.24
N ALA A 266 4.43 -10.91 18.55
CA ALA A 266 4.84 -11.90 19.55
C ALA A 266 3.59 -12.35 20.29
N THR A 267 3.31 -13.64 20.24
CA THR A 267 2.15 -14.27 20.87
C THR A 267 2.62 -15.15 22.01
N SER A 268 1.97 -15.09 23.18
CA SER A 268 2.30 -15.98 24.29
C SER A 268 2.12 -17.45 23.87
N GLY A 269 3.14 -18.28 24.11
CA GLY A 269 3.12 -19.67 23.67
C GLY A 269 4.41 -20.45 23.92
N THR A 270 4.31 -21.77 23.86
CA THR A 270 5.43 -22.73 23.94
C THR A 270 6.23 -22.80 22.64
N CYS A 271 6.46 -21.68 21.97
CA CYS A 271 7.40 -21.61 20.86
C CYS A 271 8.75 -21.22 21.40
N TYR A 272 9.69 -22.15 21.31
CA TYR A 272 11.03 -21.93 21.80
C TYR A 272 11.90 -21.38 20.67
N ILE A 273 12.38 -20.14 20.81
CA ILE A 273 13.52 -19.66 20.00
C ILE A 273 14.76 -19.83 20.88
N PRO A 274 15.60 -20.86 20.65
CA PRO A 274 16.93 -20.83 21.22
C PRO A 274 17.71 -19.72 20.50
N ASN A 275 18.10 -18.66 21.21
CA ASN A 275 19.49 -18.42 21.62
C ASN A 275 19.80 -16.94 21.94
N ALA A 276 20.40 -16.72 23.12
CA ALA A 276 21.50 -15.81 23.42
C ALA A 276 21.84 -16.06 24.91
N ASN A 277 22.86 -16.88 25.20
CA ASN A 277 23.27 -17.27 26.56
C ASN A 277 22.35 -18.27 27.30
N GLY A 278 21.64 -19.16 26.59
CA GLY A 278 20.86 -20.23 27.22
C GLY A 278 19.54 -19.80 27.90
N LYS A 279 19.11 -18.55 27.73
CA LYS A 279 17.80 -18.10 28.25
C LYS A 279 16.65 -18.51 27.32
N GLN A 280 15.69 -19.18 27.91
CA GLN A 280 14.42 -19.59 27.30
C GLN A 280 13.47 -18.39 27.19
N VAL A 281 12.81 -18.21 26.05
CA VAL A 281 11.69 -17.27 25.91
C VAL A 281 10.42 -18.01 25.49
N ASN A 282 9.30 -17.70 26.15
CA ASN A 282 8.00 -18.38 25.97
C ASN A 282 7.04 -17.54 25.12
N PHE A 283 7.47 -17.18 23.92
CA PHE A 283 6.61 -16.51 22.94
C PHE A 283 6.92 -16.96 21.51
N CYS A 284 5.89 -16.92 20.67
CA CYS A 284 5.96 -17.23 19.27
C CYS A 284 6.01 -15.94 18.46
N THR A 285 7.01 -15.80 17.59
CA THR A 285 7.06 -14.71 16.61
C THR A 285 6.21 -15.03 15.39
N SER A 286 5.49 -14.04 14.89
CA SER A 286 4.77 -14.11 13.61
C SER A 286 5.06 -12.87 12.78
N PHE A 287 4.91 -12.98 11.46
CA PHE A 287 5.11 -11.89 10.50
C PHE A 287 3.85 -11.75 9.67
N GLY A 288 3.40 -10.53 9.43
CA GLY A 288 2.13 -10.34 8.74
C GLY A 288 2.00 -9.03 8.00
N GLY A 289 1.07 -9.04 7.05
CA GLY A 289 0.62 -7.85 6.33
C GLY A 289 -0.79 -7.47 6.76
N MET A 290 -1.13 -6.20 6.59
CA MET A 290 -2.50 -5.73 6.76
C MET A 290 -2.83 -4.68 5.70
N VAL A 291 -4.10 -4.60 5.34
CA VAL A 291 -4.63 -3.49 4.54
C VAL A 291 -5.91 -3.00 5.18
N GLY A 292 -6.18 -1.71 5.11
CA GLY A 292 -7.37 -1.15 5.73
C GLY A 292 -7.61 0.30 5.39
N SER A 293 -8.70 0.82 5.94
CA SER A 293 -8.99 2.24 5.99
C SER A 293 -9.06 2.70 7.44
N SER A 294 -8.39 3.80 7.77
CA SER A 294 -8.49 4.44 9.08
C SER A 294 -9.85 5.14 9.26
N GLN A 295 -10.48 5.58 8.18
CA GLN A 295 -11.76 6.30 8.23
C GLN A 295 -12.63 5.89 7.04
N ILE A 296 -13.65 5.08 7.34
CA ILE A 296 -14.72 4.69 6.41
C ILE A 296 -15.93 5.59 6.66
N ILE A 297 -16.38 5.67 7.92
CA ILE A 297 -17.50 6.54 8.35
C ILE A 297 -17.12 7.14 9.70
N GLY A 298 -16.92 8.45 9.76
CA GLY A 298 -16.50 9.13 10.98
C GLY A 298 -15.19 8.54 11.56
N PRO A 299 -15.11 8.30 12.90
CA PRO A 299 -13.91 7.73 13.53
C PRO A 299 -13.74 6.22 13.26
N PHE A 300 -14.68 5.58 12.56
CA PHE A 300 -14.64 4.14 12.32
C PHE A 300 -13.82 3.80 11.08
N GLY A 301 -12.85 2.91 11.26
CA GLY A 301 -12.06 2.27 10.22
C GLY A 301 -12.34 0.77 10.15
N ALA A 302 -11.80 0.12 9.13
CA ALA A 302 -11.78 -1.34 9.05
C ALA A 302 -10.46 -1.82 8.44
N ARG A 303 -10.04 -3.01 8.83
CA ARG A 303 -8.81 -3.63 8.31
C ARG A 303 -8.93 -5.14 8.21
N VAL A 304 -8.20 -5.69 7.27
CA VAL A 304 -7.93 -7.12 7.17
C VAL A 304 -6.44 -7.36 7.34
N ALA A 305 -6.08 -8.40 8.08
CA ALA A 305 -4.70 -8.78 8.33
C ALA A 305 -4.49 -10.26 8.07
N ALA A 306 -3.27 -10.62 7.66
CA ALA A 306 -2.81 -11.98 7.55
C ALA A 306 -1.43 -12.12 8.20
N GLU A 307 -1.24 -13.16 9.00
CA GLU A 307 -0.02 -13.42 9.76
C GLU A 307 0.45 -14.86 9.55
N TYR A 308 1.75 -15.04 9.35
CA TYR A 308 2.41 -16.33 9.31
C TYR A 308 3.25 -16.53 10.57
N LYS A 309 3.03 -17.65 11.26
CA LYS A 309 3.74 -18.07 12.47
C LYS A 309 4.55 -19.33 12.17
N PRO A 310 5.88 -19.20 11.96
CA PRO A 310 6.73 -20.32 11.54
C PRO A 310 6.75 -21.50 12.52
N ALA A 311 6.72 -21.23 13.83
CA ALA A 311 6.89 -22.24 14.87
C ALA A 311 5.86 -23.40 14.81
N ASN A 312 4.66 -23.13 14.33
CA ASN A 312 3.60 -24.14 14.18
C ASN A 312 3.09 -24.23 12.73
N ASN A 313 3.87 -23.68 11.77
CA ASN A 313 3.48 -23.50 10.37
C ASN A 313 2.03 -23.00 10.22
N ALA A 314 1.66 -22.00 11.03
CA ALA A 314 0.29 -21.52 11.13
C ALA A 314 0.10 -20.22 10.34
N ILE A 315 -1.03 -20.10 9.65
CA ILE A 315 -1.46 -18.87 8.98
C ILE A 315 -2.75 -18.39 9.65
N SER A 316 -2.73 -17.17 10.17
CA SER A 316 -3.90 -16.49 10.71
C SER A 316 -4.39 -15.42 9.75
N ALA A 317 -5.70 -15.24 9.66
CA ALA A 317 -6.32 -14.12 8.96
C ALA A 317 -7.45 -13.55 9.82
N ASP A 318 -7.57 -12.23 9.88
CA ASP A 318 -8.60 -11.54 10.65
C ASP A 318 -9.13 -10.29 9.94
N ALA A 319 -10.40 -9.99 10.22
CA ALA A 319 -11.06 -8.75 9.84
C ALA A 319 -11.48 -8.03 11.12
N ASN A 320 -11.11 -6.74 11.24
CA ASN A 320 -11.40 -5.93 12.40
C ASN A 320 -12.09 -4.63 12.00
N ALA A 321 -13.08 -4.22 12.78
CA ALA A 321 -13.54 -2.85 12.85
C ALA A 321 -12.69 -2.11 13.89
N THR A 322 -12.26 -0.89 13.56
CA THR A 322 -11.43 -0.06 14.43
C THR A 322 -12.10 1.27 14.69
N TYR A 323 -11.91 1.83 15.87
CA TYR A 323 -12.34 3.17 16.25
C TYR A 323 -11.10 4.00 16.58
N ASN A 324 -10.86 5.04 15.78
CA ASN A 324 -9.77 5.99 15.99
C ASN A 324 -10.21 7.07 16.96
N LEU A 325 -9.49 7.21 18.08
CA LEU A 325 -9.81 8.17 19.14
C LEU A 325 -9.38 9.61 18.81
N ASN A 326 -8.71 9.81 17.66
CA ASN A 326 -8.23 11.08 17.10
C ASN A 326 -7.94 12.19 18.13
N THR A 327 -6.68 12.31 18.54
CA THR A 327 -6.24 13.29 19.54
C THR A 327 -5.75 14.60 18.94
N GLY A 328 -5.80 14.77 17.61
CA GLY A 328 -5.24 15.94 16.93
C GLY A 328 -3.71 16.03 16.97
N SER A 329 -3.02 14.93 17.29
CA SER A 329 -1.56 14.85 17.38
C SER A 329 -0.98 13.76 16.47
N SER A 330 0.35 13.72 16.35
CA SER A 330 1.06 12.63 15.66
C SER A 330 0.85 11.26 16.31
N PHE A 331 0.30 11.22 17.54
CA PHE A 331 -0.08 10.01 18.25
C PHE A 331 -1.57 9.74 18.11
N GLN A 332 -1.93 8.73 17.32
CA GLN A 332 -3.31 8.38 17.00
C GLN A 332 -3.68 7.05 17.67
N PRO A 333 -4.23 7.08 18.90
CA PRO A 333 -4.71 5.87 19.56
C PRO A 333 -5.96 5.34 18.88
N TYR A 334 -6.09 4.02 18.86
CA TYR A 334 -7.24 3.31 18.32
C TYR A 334 -7.54 2.04 19.12
N VAL A 335 -8.81 1.65 19.09
CA VAL A 335 -9.27 0.36 19.60
C VAL A 335 -9.97 -0.39 18.49
N GLY A 336 -10.11 -1.70 18.62
CA GLY A 336 -10.82 -2.48 17.62
C GLY A 336 -11.27 -3.83 18.13
N VAL A 337 -12.20 -4.40 17.38
CA VAL A 337 -12.71 -5.75 17.60
C VAL A 337 -12.86 -6.44 16.25
N GLY A 338 -12.73 -7.75 16.26
CA GLY A 338 -12.76 -8.51 15.03
C GLY A 338 -12.97 -9.99 15.24
N LEU A 339 -12.92 -10.67 14.11
CA LEU A 339 -13.04 -12.10 13.98
C LEU A 339 -11.94 -12.60 13.05
N GLY A 340 -11.47 -13.80 13.32
CA GLY A 340 -10.41 -14.39 12.54
C GLY A 340 -10.38 -15.89 12.61
N LEU A 341 -9.50 -16.44 11.80
CA LEU A 341 -9.26 -17.85 11.63
C LEU A 341 -7.77 -18.10 11.69
N THR A 342 -7.36 -19.27 12.19
CA THR A 342 -5.97 -19.75 12.16
C THR A 342 -5.97 -21.14 11.55
N SER A 343 -5.34 -21.29 10.39
CA SER A 343 -5.07 -22.60 9.78
C SER A 343 -3.71 -23.09 10.22
N SER A 344 -3.63 -24.34 10.69
CA SER A 344 -2.37 -24.96 11.13
C SER A 344 -2.48 -26.48 11.09
N THR A 345 -1.36 -27.17 11.30
CA THR A 345 -1.34 -28.64 11.40
C THR A 345 -2.24 -29.11 12.55
N SER A 346 -3.09 -30.10 12.26
CA SER A 346 -4.01 -30.70 13.22
C SER A 346 -3.26 -31.39 14.36
N ARG A 347 -3.73 -31.18 15.59
CA ARG A 347 -3.22 -31.87 16.78
C ARG A 347 -3.51 -33.37 16.77
N SER A 348 -4.63 -33.78 16.17
CA SER A 348 -5.06 -35.18 16.13
C SER A 348 -4.47 -35.97 14.97
N ASN A 349 -4.12 -35.30 13.87
CA ASN A 349 -3.54 -35.92 12.70
C ASN A 349 -2.54 -34.96 12.05
N THR A 350 -1.24 -35.22 12.25
CA THR A 350 -0.16 -34.33 11.78
C THR A 350 -0.01 -34.27 10.26
N SER A 351 -0.75 -35.08 9.51
CA SER A 351 -0.77 -35.06 8.04
C SER A 351 -1.83 -34.11 7.46
N THR A 352 -2.69 -33.51 8.28
CA THR A 352 -3.77 -32.62 7.82
C THR A 352 -3.70 -31.25 8.47
N ASN A 353 -4.21 -30.24 7.77
CA ASN A 353 -4.44 -28.91 8.33
C ASN A 353 -5.87 -28.79 8.84
N THR A 354 -6.04 -28.02 9.90
CA THR A 354 -7.33 -27.67 10.47
C THR A 354 -7.40 -26.18 10.73
N THR A 355 -8.63 -25.66 10.83
CA THR A 355 -8.89 -24.24 10.98
C THR A 355 -9.58 -24.00 12.31
N ASP A 356 -8.97 -23.14 13.11
CA ASP A 356 -9.52 -22.68 14.38
C ASP A 356 -10.05 -21.26 14.25
N THR A 357 -11.23 -21.01 14.82
CA THR A 357 -11.87 -19.70 14.77
C THR A 357 -11.61 -18.94 16.06
N TYR A 358 -11.51 -17.62 15.97
CA TYR A 358 -11.35 -16.75 17.13
C TYR A 358 -12.07 -15.42 16.94
N VAL A 359 -12.39 -14.79 18.07
CA VAL A 359 -12.71 -13.37 18.13
C VAL A 359 -11.53 -12.64 18.76
N ASN A 360 -11.31 -11.39 18.41
CA ASN A 360 -10.22 -10.62 18.97
C ASN A 360 -10.66 -9.20 19.36
N ALA A 361 -9.90 -8.66 20.30
CA ALA A 361 -9.92 -7.25 20.65
C ALA A 361 -8.51 -6.70 20.50
N LEU A 362 -8.38 -5.42 20.20
CA LEU A 362 -7.09 -4.77 20.05
C LEU A 362 -7.13 -3.33 20.53
N VAL A 363 -5.99 -2.88 21.04
CA VAL A 363 -5.72 -1.50 21.40
C VAL A 363 -4.35 -1.16 20.83
N GLY A 364 -4.26 -0.05 20.11
CA GLY A 364 -3.02 0.35 19.47
C GLY A 364 -2.86 1.84 19.38
N VAL A 365 -1.67 2.23 18.97
CA VAL A 365 -1.33 3.62 18.69
C VAL A 365 -0.52 3.68 17.40
N ASP A 366 -0.90 4.61 16.53
CA ASP A 366 -0.12 4.99 15.37
C ASP A 366 0.69 6.24 15.70
N TYR A 367 2.00 6.20 15.46
CA TYR A 367 2.89 7.34 15.49
C TYR A 367 3.22 7.75 14.07
N GLN A 368 2.76 8.95 13.68
CA GLN A 368 3.01 9.51 12.36
C GLN A 368 4.49 9.89 12.23
N VAL A 369 5.20 9.20 11.34
CA VAL A 369 6.61 9.45 11.03
C VAL A 369 6.72 10.47 9.90
N THR A 370 5.86 10.33 8.89
CA THR A 370 5.68 11.27 7.78
C THR A 370 4.20 11.31 7.40
N ASP A 371 3.84 12.14 6.42
CA ASP A 371 2.46 12.25 5.92
C ASP A 371 1.92 10.93 5.37
N SER A 372 2.80 10.07 4.84
CA SER A 372 2.44 8.77 4.25
C SER A 372 2.87 7.56 5.09
N ILE A 373 3.58 7.74 6.21
CA ILE A 373 4.13 6.61 6.99
C ILE A 373 3.81 6.78 8.48
N ALA A 374 3.27 5.73 9.12
CA ALA A 374 3.25 5.61 10.58
C ALA A 374 3.99 4.36 11.04
N ALA A 375 4.66 4.47 12.17
CA ALA A 375 4.96 3.31 13.01
C ALA A 375 3.76 3.02 13.91
N PHE A 376 3.48 1.75 14.18
CA PHE A 376 2.40 1.40 15.10
C PHE A 376 2.85 0.34 16.10
N ALA A 377 2.21 0.36 17.26
CA ALA A 377 2.29 -0.68 18.27
C ALA A 377 0.87 -1.00 18.76
N GLU A 378 0.54 -2.28 18.86
CA GLU A 378 -0.77 -2.76 19.31
C GLU A 378 -0.67 -3.96 20.24
N GLY A 379 -1.51 -3.98 21.27
CA GLY A 379 -1.88 -5.18 21.99
C GLY A 379 -3.06 -5.84 21.29
N ASN A 380 -2.93 -7.12 20.95
CA ASN A 380 -3.97 -7.93 20.35
C ASN A 380 -4.32 -9.11 21.25
N ALA A 381 -5.60 -9.32 21.45
CA ALA A 381 -6.15 -10.20 22.46
C ALA A 381 -7.09 -11.18 21.75
N ARG A 382 -6.66 -12.42 21.50
CA ARG A 382 -7.42 -13.42 20.73
C ARG A 382 -8.09 -14.43 21.65
N TYR A 383 -9.38 -14.66 21.48
CA TYR A 383 -10.12 -15.73 22.15
C TYR A 383 -10.54 -16.81 21.15
N TYR A 384 -9.88 -17.97 21.24
CA TYR A 384 -10.14 -19.10 20.35
C TYR A 384 -11.38 -19.88 20.78
N LEU A 385 -12.27 -20.12 19.82
CA LEU A 385 -13.51 -20.87 19.97
C LEU A 385 -13.31 -22.38 19.72
N SER A 386 -12.18 -22.76 19.13
CA SER A 386 -11.74 -24.14 18.93
C SER A 386 -10.22 -24.25 19.04
N ASN A 387 -9.74 -25.47 19.34
CA ASN A 387 -8.32 -25.76 19.53
C ASN A 387 -7.88 -27.04 18.78
N LYS A 388 -8.33 -27.21 17.55
CA LYS A 388 -8.04 -28.41 16.76
C LYS A 388 -6.61 -28.40 16.23
N GLY A 389 -6.06 -27.24 15.93
CA GLY A 389 -4.77 -27.05 15.27
C GLY A 389 -3.71 -26.45 16.19
N THR A 390 -2.47 -26.87 16.00
CA THR A 390 -1.31 -26.49 16.81
C THR A 390 -1.01 -24.98 16.82
N GLY A 391 -1.58 -24.20 15.91
CA GLY A 391 -1.46 -22.74 15.86
C GLY A 391 -2.36 -21.99 16.86
N ALA A 392 -3.47 -22.59 17.30
CA ALA A 392 -4.37 -22.07 18.34
C ALA A 392 -3.93 -22.54 19.73
N LEU A 393 -4.22 -21.78 20.79
CA LEU A 393 -3.90 -22.08 22.21
C LEU A 393 -2.64 -22.94 22.41
N THR A 394 -1.47 -22.42 22.06
CA THR A 394 -0.20 -23.17 22.09
C THR A 394 0.20 -23.69 23.48
N ASN A 395 -0.41 -23.17 24.55
CA ASN A 395 -0.21 -23.64 25.93
C ASN A 395 -1.14 -24.81 26.31
N SER A 396 -2.02 -25.25 25.41
CA SER A 396 -2.93 -26.38 25.61
C SER A 396 -2.75 -27.43 24.51
N SER A 397 -2.72 -28.70 24.93
CA SER A 397 -2.71 -29.86 24.05
C SER A 397 -4.11 -30.46 23.82
N THR A 398 -5.13 -29.99 24.56
CA THR A 398 -6.49 -30.53 24.50
C THR A 398 -7.28 -29.89 23.36
N VAL A 399 -7.80 -30.72 22.44
CA VAL A 399 -8.45 -30.24 21.21
C VAL A 399 -9.80 -29.57 21.39
N THR A 400 -10.41 -29.74 22.57
CA THR A 400 -11.71 -29.14 22.94
C THR A 400 -11.58 -27.82 23.68
N ASP A 401 -10.36 -27.40 24.02
CA ASP A 401 -10.16 -26.20 24.82
C ASP A 401 -10.56 -24.93 24.07
N LYS A 402 -10.97 -23.95 24.85
CA LYS A 402 -11.21 -22.57 24.42
C LYS A 402 -10.41 -21.68 25.34
N GLY A 403 -9.94 -20.55 24.84
CA GLY A 403 -9.12 -19.72 25.71
C GLY A 403 -8.55 -18.49 25.05
N PHE A 404 -7.82 -17.77 25.88
CA PHE A 404 -7.25 -16.49 25.55
C PHE A 404 -5.77 -16.61 25.18
N VAL A 405 -5.38 -15.86 24.15
CA VAL A 405 -3.99 -15.73 23.72
C VAL A 405 -3.66 -14.25 23.53
N PRO A 406 -2.84 -13.67 24.41
CA PRO A 406 -2.35 -12.32 24.21
C PRO A 406 -1.24 -12.31 23.15
N ALA A 407 -1.23 -11.25 22.37
CA ALA A 407 -0.20 -10.92 21.41
C ALA A 407 0.12 -9.44 21.46
N ILE A 408 1.36 -9.10 21.16
CA ILE A 408 1.79 -7.73 20.89
C ILE A 408 2.22 -7.70 19.44
N LYS A 409 1.87 -6.64 18.72
CA LYS A 409 2.29 -6.44 17.33
C LYS A 409 2.85 -5.03 17.17
N ALA A 410 3.89 -4.91 16.36
CA ALA A 410 4.44 -3.63 15.96
C ALA A 410 4.82 -3.66 14.48
N GLY A 411 4.90 -2.48 13.86
CA GLY A 411 5.27 -2.40 12.46
C GLY A 411 5.09 -1.03 11.85
N LEU A 412 4.96 -1.01 10.52
CA LEU A 412 4.80 0.20 9.72
C LEU A 412 3.50 0.15 8.92
N LYS A 413 2.85 1.29 8.76
CA LYS A 413 1.69 1.53 7.89
C LYS A 413 2.05 2.62 6.87
N PHE A 414 1.77 2.34 5.61
CA PHE A 414 1.96 3.20 4.46
C PHE A 414 0.59 3.65 3.96
N TYR A 415 0.34 4.94 3.95
CA TYR A 415 -0.94 5.55 3.62
C TYR A 415 -0.91 6.12 2.21
N PHE A 416 -2.04 6.01 1.50
CA PHE A 416 -2.21 6.43 0.12
C PHE A 416 -3.64 6.90 -0.16
#